data_AF-A0A4Q5M242-F1
#
_entry.id   AF-A0A4Q5M242-F1
#
_cell.length_a   1.000
_cell.length_b   1.000
_cell.length_c   1.000
_cell.angle_alpha   90.00
_cell.angle_beta   90.00
_cell.angle_gamma   90.00
#
_symmetry.space_group_name_H-M   'P 1'
#
loop_
_entity.id
_entity.type
_entity.pdbx_description
1 polymer ?
#
loop_
_entity_poly.entity_id
_entity_poly.type
_entity_poly.pdbx_seq_one_letter_code
_entity_poly.pdbx_strand_id
1 'polypeptide(L)'
;MKWAYSIEQKMKAAMVLTVIFVFLFIKNVSDKRHFHELGDSFSAVYEDRLMAESYIYELSNHLSRKKLLVDDCNTQEDFNHIKDKIKSHNTAIQTLIGSYEKTRLTPTEEVLFKNFKKKIADGLALEQKHIHQSDFSNAANARPILDEAFYGMLNTLNHLSNIQITEGAKLNKSSQKIVLGSASDTHFELTLLIVLGTIILTLIFTSNSTMPKTPRDASLN
;
A
#
# COMPACT_ATOMS: atom_id res chain seq x y z
N MET A 1 -7.41 58.90 -32.02
CA MET A 1 -6.33 57.88 -32.02
C MET A 1 -6.09 57.18 -30.68
N LYS A 2 -6.49 57.73 -29.52
CA LYS A 2 -6.30 57.07 -28.19
C LYS A 2 -7.04 55.72 -28.02
N TRP A 3 -8.07 55.44 -28.82
CA TRP A 3 -8.92 54.26 -28.70
C TRP A 3 -8.33 52.98 -29.33
N ALA A 4 -7.66 53.07 -30.48
CA ALA A 4 -6.99 51.92 -31.10
C ALA A 4 -5.87 51.36 -30.21
N TYR A 5 -5.11 52.25 -29.56
CA TYR A 5 -4.11 51.88 -28.56
C TYR A 5 -4.72 51.13 -27.36
N SER A 6 -5.92 51.50 -26.90
CA SER A 6 -6.57 50.79 -25.79
C SER A 6 -6.99 49.36 -26.19
N ILE A 7 -7.45 49.17 -27.42
CA ILE A 7 -7.85 47.86 -27.98
C ILE A 7 -6.62 46.95 -28.16
N GLU A 8 -5.53 47.46 -28.74
CA GLU A 8 -4.27 46.70 -28.87
C GLU A 8 -3.72 46.26 -27.51
N GLN A 9 -3.80 47.11 -26.49
CA GLN A 9 -3.33 46.78 -25.13
C GLN A 9 -4.18 45.70 -24.47
N LYS A 10 -5.52 45.72 -24.64
CA LYS A 10 -6.42 44.68 -24.14
C LYS A 10 -6.18 43.32 -24.82
N MET A 11 -5.94 43.32 -26.14
CA MET A 11 -5.61 42.12 -26.89
C MET A 11 -4.26 41.53 -26.50
N LYS A 12 -3.24 42.38 -26.30
CA LYS A 12 -1.93 41.94 -25.81
C LYS A 12 -2.01 41.33 -24.41
N ALA A 13 -2.80 41.93 -23.52
CA ALA A 13 -3.07 41.39 -22.19
C ALA A 13 -3.79 40.03 -22.26
N ALA A 14 -4.84 39.90 -23.08
CA ALA A 14 -5.54 38.64 -23.30
C ALA A 14 -4.62 37.53 -23.83
N MET A 15 -3.70 37.87 -24.75
CA MET A 15 -2.73 36.91 -25.28
C MET A 15 -1.78 36.38 -24.19
N VAL A 16 -1.22 37.26 -23.35
CA VAL A 16 -0.35 36.85 -22.24
C VAL A 16 -1.10 35.98 -21.24
N LEU A 17 -2.33 36.37 -20.86
CA LEU A 17 -3.20 35.60 -19.98
C LEU A 17 -3.55 34.22 -20.55
N THR A 18 -3.78 34.14 -21.86
CA THR A 18 -4.07 32.87 -22.55
C THR A 18 -2.89 31.91 -22.49
N VAL A 19 -1.66 32.42 -22.66
CA VAL A 19 -0.45 31.59 -22.51
C VAL A 19 -0.35 31.03 -21.09
N ILE A 20 -0.54 31.87 -20.08
CA ILE A 20 -0.55 31.44 -18.66
C ILE A 20 -1.64 30.39 -18.42
N PHE A 21 -2.84 30.61 -18.94
CA PHE A 21 -3.96 29.67 -18.85
C PHE A 21 -3.61 28.31 -19.45
N VAL A 22 -3.01 28.27 -20.64
CA VAL A 22 -2.62 27.02 -21.32
C VAL A 22 -1.58 26.27 -20.49
N PHE A 23 -0.58 26.96 -19.91
CA PHE A 23 0.39 26.32 -19.02
C PHE A 23 -0.25 25.73 -17.77
N LEU A 24 -1.15 26.47 -17.11
CA LEU A 24 -1.89 25.98 -15.94
C LEU A 24 -2.80 24.80 -16.31
N PHE A 25 -3.40 24.82 -17.49
CA PHE A 25 -4.24 23.73 -17.98
C PHE A 25 -3.44 22.45 -18.25
N ILE A 26 -2.27 22.56 -18.88
CA ILE A 26 -1.37 21.42 -19.12
C ILE A 26 -0.87 20.84 -17.79
N LYS A 27 -0.54 21.71 -16.82
CA LYS A 27 -0.17 21.29 -15.46
C LYS A 27 -1.32 20.50 -14.81
N ASN A 28 -2.53 21.06 -14.79
CA ASN A 28 -3.71 20.42 -14.21
C ASN A 28 -4.02 19.04 -14.83
N VAL A 29 -3.85 18.91 -16.14
CA VAL A 29 -4.03 17.61 -16.84
C VAL A 29 -2.91 16.63 -16.50
N SER A 30 -1.68 17.10 -16.27
CA SER A 30 -0.54 16.25 -15.89
C SER A 30 -0.64 15.77 -14.44
N ASP A 31 -1.15 16.58 -13.52
CA ASP A 31 -1.35 16.21 -12.11
C ASP A 31 -2.39 15.07 -11.96
N LYS A 32 -3.28 14.87 -12.93
CA LYS A 32 -4.17 13.68 -12.96
C LYS A 32 -3.42 12.34 -13.08
N ARG A 33 -2.10 12.33 -13.33
CA ARG A 33 -1.28 11.11 -13.31
C ARG A 33 -1.06 10.52 -11.90
N HIS A 34 -1.45 11.21 -10.82
CA HIS A 34 -1.46 10.66 -9.45
C HIS A 34 -2.36 9.42 -9.25
N PHE A 35 -3.26 9.11 -10.19
CA PHE A 35 -4.01 7.85 -10.18
C PHE A 35 -3.11 6.61 -10.26
N HIS A 36 -1.93 6.71 -10.89
CA HIS A 36 -1.00 5.58 -10.99
C HIS A 36 -0.34 5.28 -9.63
N GLU A 37 0.03 6.32 -8.87
CA GLU A 37 0.57 6.18 -7.50
C GLU A 37 -0.45 5.58 -6.52
N LEU A 38 -1.75 5.84 -6.77
CA LEU A 38 -2.84 5.19 -6.04
C LEU A 38 -2.93 3.69 -6.39
N GLY A 39 -2.84 3.35 -7.69
CA GLY A 39 -2.82 1.97 -8.18
C GLY A 39 -1.66 1.15 -7.60
N ASP A 40 -0.45 1.71 -7.59
CA ASP A 40 0.75 1.07 -7.00
C ASP A 40 0.60 0.87 -5.49
N SER A 41 -0.03 1.84 -4.78
CA SER A 41 -0.34 1.70 -3.35
C SER A 41 -1.35 0.58 -3.09
N PHE A 42 -2.36 0.41 -3.94
CA PHE A 42 -3.32 -0.70 -3.83
C PHE A 42 -2.67 -2.06 -4.12
N SER A 43 -1.81 -2.15 -5.15
CA SER A 43 -1.06 -3.39 -5.43
C SER A 43 -0.14 -3.76 -4.27
N ALA A 44 0.57 -2.79 -3.69
CA ALA A 44 1.44 -3.02 -2.53
C ALA A 44 0.65 -3.41 -1.25
N VAL A 45 -0.56 -2.88 -1.04
CA VAL A 45 -1.41 -3.30 0.08
C VAL A 45 -1.90 -4.73 -0.11
N TYR A 46 -2.33 -5.08 -1.32
CA TYR A 46 -2.91 -6.39 -1.62
C TYR A 46 -1.85 -7.49 -1.79
N GLU A 47 -0.91 -7.34 -2.72
CA GLU A 47 0.07 -8.37 -3.05
C GLU A 47 1.15 -8.53 -1.98
N ASP A 48 1.62 -7.45 -1.37
CA ASP A 48 2.72 -7.54 -0.40
C ASP A 48 2.22 -7.72 1.04
N ARG A 49 1.30 -6.87 1.53
CA ARG A 49 0.96 -6.86 2.97
C ARG A 49 -0.12 -7.84 3.37
N LEU A 50 -1.19 -7.96 2.59
CA LEU A 50 -2.26 -8.91 2.90
C LEU A 50 -1.81 -10.36 2.70
N MET A 51 -1.07 -10.65 1.63
CA MET A 51 -0.52 -11.99 1.39
C MET A 51 0.53 -12.37 2.43
N ALA A 52 1.45 -11.47 2.77
CA ALA A 52 2.43 -11.71 3.84
C ALA A 52 1.74 -12.05 5.16
N GLU A 53 0.70 -11.29 5.53
CA GLU A 53 -0.08 -11.57 6.74
C GLU A 53 -0.81 -12.92 6.67
N SER A 54 -1.39 -13.27 5.51
CA SER A 54 -2.01 -14.58 5.31
C SER A 54 -1.02 -15.73 5.55
N TYR A 55 0.20 -15.62 5.05
CA TYR A 55 1.24 -16.63 5.29
C TYR A 55 1.65 -16.68 6.77
N ILE A 56 1.79 -15.54 7.46
CA ILE A 56 2.08 -15.49 8.90
C ILE A 56 0.97 -16.18 9.70
N TYR A 57 -0.29 -15.94 9.34
CA TYR A 57 -1.44 -16.58 9.96
C TYR A 57 -1.43 -18.11 9.73
N GLU A 58 -1.20 -18.58 8.50
CA GLU A 58 -1.14 -20.01 8.20
C GLU A 58 0.03 -20.71 8.91
N LEU A 59 1.20 -20.07 8.97
CA LEU A 59 2.35 -20.54 9.75
C LEU A 59 1.98 -20.69 11.23
N SER A 60 1.30 -19.69 11.79
CA SER A 60 0.85 -19.70 13.19
C SER A 60 -0.15 -20.82 13.46
N ASN A 61 -1.09 -21.04 12.53
CA ASN A 61 -2.06 -22.14 12.61
C ASN A 61 -1.36 -23.51 12.56
N HIS A 62 -0.39 -23.72 11.67
CA HIS A 62 0.37 -24.98 11.62
C HIS A 62 1.18 -25.24 12.89
N LEU A 63 1.86 -24.22 13.43
CA LEU A 63 2.60 -24.35 14.69
C LEU A 63 1.67 -24.63 15.87
N SER A 64 0.53 -23.95 15.94
CA SER A 64 -0.47 -24.16 17.00
C SER A 64 -1.07 -25.57 16.92
N ARG A 65 -1.36 -26.08 15.73
CA ARG A 65 -1.82 -27.46 15.54
C ARG A 65 -0.77 -28.49 15.94
N LYS A 66 0.50 -28.26 15.60
CA LYS A 66 1.60 -29.13 16.06
C LYS A 66 1.69 -29.15 17.59
N LYS A 67 1.58 -27.98 18.23
CA LYS A 67 1.56 -27.87 19.69
C LYS A 67 0.41 -28.68 20.28
N LEU A 68 -0.82 -28.52 19.79
CA LEU A 68 -1.99 -29.28 20.24
C LEU A 68 -1.79 -30.80 20.10
N LEU A 69 -1.24 -31.25 18.96
CA LEU A 69 -0.94 -32.67 18.76
C LEU A 69 0.03 -33.21 19.82
N VAL A 70 1.05 -32.44 20.19
CA VAL A 70 2.02 -32.82 21.25
C VAL A 70 1.36 -32.77 22.64
N ASP A 71 0.50 -31.77 22.88
CA ASP A 71 -0.22 -31.60 24.14
C ASP A 71 -1.26 -32.71 24.40
N ASP A 72 -1.82 -33.29 23.35
CA ASP A 72 -2.80 -34.38 23.46
C ASP A 72 -2.14 -35.76 23.67
N CYS A 73 -0.82 -35.88 23.51
CA CYS A 73 -0.11 -37.15 23.67
C CYS A 73 0.17 -37.47 25.14
N ASN A 74 -0.36 -38.60 25.64
CA ASN A 74 -0.15 -39.08 27.00
C ASN A 74 0.63 -40.41 27.05
N THR A 75 0.68 -41.12 25.92
CA THR A 75 1.35 -42.42 25.78
C THR A 75 2.35 -42.39 24.61
N GLN A 76 3.26 -43.37 24.57
CA GLN A 76 4.19 -43.54 23.44
C GLN A 76 3.46 -43.85 22.14
N GLU A 77 2.33 -44.56 22.24
CA GLU A 77 1.48 -44.89 21.11
C GLU A 77 0.89 -43.61 20.50
N ASP A 78 0.42 -42.66 21.31
CA ASP A 78 -0.05 -41.35 20.84
C ASP A 78 1.05 -40.61 20.05
N PHE A 79 2.28 -40.59 20.59
CA PHE A 79 3.43 -39.97 19.92
C PHE A 79 3.72 -40.63 18.57
N ASN A 80 3.59 -41.96 18.47
CA ASN A 80 3.76 -42.67 17.21
C ASN A 80 2.65 -42.29 16.20
N HIS A 81 1.40 -42.13 16.65
CA HIS A 81 0.27 -41.76 15.80
C HIS A 81 0.34 -40.34 15.23
N ILE A 82 1.02 -39.41 15.90
CA ILE A 82 1.13 -38.02 15.42
C ILE A 82 2.30 -37.78 14.47
N LYS A 83 3.27 -38.71 14.36
CA LYS A 83 4.50 -38.53 13.55
C LYS A 83 4.22 -38.05 12.13
N ASP A 84 3.29 -38.69 11.43
CA ASP A 84 2.95 -38.34 10.05
C ASP A 84 2.23 -36.99 9.96
N LYS A 85 1.39 -36.65 10.95
CA LYS A 85 0.71 -35.35 11.03
C LYS A 85 1.71 -34.21 11.27
N ILE A 86 2.65 -34.40 12.19
CA ILE A 86 3.74 -33.45 12.45
C ILE A 86 4.58 -33.25 11.18
N LYS A 87 4.95 -34.34 10.49
CA LYS A 87 5.68 -34.26 9.22
C LYS A 87 4.91 -33.49 8.15
N SER A 88 3.60 -33.71 8.02
CA SER A 88 2.75 -32.96 7.09
C SER A 88 2.75 -31.46 7.40
N HIS A 89 2.61 -31.08 8.67
CA HIS A 89 2.71 -29.68 9.09
C HIS A 89 4.10 -29.09 8.83
N ASN A 90 5.17 -29.86 9.01
CA ASN A 90 6.53 -29.42 8.69
C ASN A 90 6.69 -29.12 7.19
N THR A 91 6.16 -29.97 6.32
CA THR A 91 6.17 -29.70 4.87
C THR A 91 5.39 -28.43 4.54
N ALA A 92 4.19 -28.25 5.09
CA ALA A 92 3.39 -27.06 4.86
C ALA A 92 4.10 -25.78 5.34
N ILE A 93 4.72 -25.82 6.53
CA ILE A 93 5.53 -24.71 7.06
C ILE A 93 6.68 -24.36 6.11
N GLN A 94 7.40 -25.34 5.57
CA GLN A 94 8.50 -25.08 4.64
C GLN A 94 8.02 -24.44 3.34
N THR A 95 6.88 -24.90 2.81
CA THR A 95 6.24 -24.27 1.63
C THR A 95 5.87 -22.82 1.93
N LEU A 96 5.25 -22.55 3.08
CA LEU A 96 4.85 -21.20 3.49
C LEU A 96 6.04 -20.28 3.72
N ILE A 97 7.13 -20.78 4.30
CA ILE A 97 8.41 -20.04 4.40
C ILE A 97 8.90 -19.62 3.02
N GLY A 98 8.89 -20.54 2.05
CA GLY A 98 9.29 -20.23 0.67
C GLY A 98 8.36 -19.23 -0.04
N SER A 99 7.07 -19.24 0.28
CA SER A 99 6.12 -18.23 -0.23
C SER A 99 6.31 -16.87 0.42
N TYR A 100 6.50 -16.82 1.74
CA TYR A 100 6.76 -15.59 2.48
C TYR A 100 8.06 -14.91 2.04
N GLU A 101 9.10 -15.68 1.74
CA GLU A 101 10.40 -15.16 1.27
C GLU A 101 10.32 -14.45 -0.09
N LYS A 102 9.29 -14.73 -0.89
CA LYS A 102 9.06 -14.05 -2.18
C LYS A 102 8.34 -12.72 -2.03
N THR A 103 7.81 -12.41 -0.85
CA THR A 103 7.17 -11.13 -0.55
C THR A 103 8.22 -10.04 -0.35
N ARG A 104 7.81 -8.77 -0.45
CA ARG A 104 8.73 -7.65 -0.22
C ARG A 104 8.95 -7.39 1.27
N LEU A 105 10.02 -7.95 1.81
CA LEU A 105 10.42 -7.76 3.19
C LEU A 105 11.02 -6.36 3.42
N THR A 106 10.65 -5.73 4.53
CA THR A 106 11.38 -4.60 5.11
C THR A 106 12.66 -5.08 5.79
N PRO A 107 13.64 -4.20 6.03
CA PRO A 107 14.88 -4.57 6.73
C PRO A 107 14.64 -5.19 8.12
N THR A 108 13.61 -4.73 8.84
CA THR A 108 13.25 -5.28 10.15
C THR A 108 12.62 -6.67 10.03
N GLU A 109 11.76 -6.87 9.03
CA GLU A 109 11.17 -8.19 8.75
C GLU A 109 12.22 -9.21 8.34
N GLU A 110 13.21 -8.82 7.53
CA GLU A 110 14.27 -9.71 7.09
C GLU A 110 15.06 -10.29 8.29
N VAL A 111 15.39 -9.44 9.27
CA VAL A 111 16.06 -9.86 10.50
C VAL A 111 15.20 -10.82 11.33
N LEU A 112 13.92 -10.48 11.54
CA LEU A 112 13.00 -11.32 12.31
C LEU A 112 12.68 -12.64 11.59
N PHE A 113 12.53 -12.61 10.27
CA PHE A 113 12.25 -13.78 9.46
C PHE A 113 13.45 -14.73 9.40
N LYS A 114 14.67 -14.20 9.32
CA LYS A 114 15.89 -15.00 9.47
C LYS A 114 15.95 -15.68 10.85
N ASN A 115 15.58 -14.97 11.92
CA ASN A 115 15.49 -15.55 13.25
C ASN A 115 14.41 -16.65 13.31
N PHE A 116 13.23 -16.40 12.73
CA PHE A 116 12.15 -17.38 12.62
C PHE A 116 12.61 -18.66 11.90
N LYS A 117 13.27 -18.54 10.74
CA LYS A 117 13.82 -19.70 10.00
C LYS A 117 14.80 -20.51 10.85
N LYS A 118 15.65 -19.85 11.64
CA LYS A 118 16.54 -20.53 12.58
C LYS A 118 15.75 -21.29 13.66
N LYS A 119 14.75 -20.66 14.28
CA LYS A 119 13.89 -21.32 15.28
C LYS A 119 13.14 -22.52 14.70
N ILE A 120 12.70 -22.45 13.45
CA ILE A 120 12.09 -23.59 12.75
C ILE A 120 13.09 -24.73 12.59
N ALA A 121 14.33 -24.45 12.16
CA ALA A 121 15.37 -25.47 12.03
C ALA A 121 15.71 -26.12 13.39
N ASP A 122 15.86 -25.31 14.44
CA ASP A 122 16.09 -25.79 15.80
C ASP A 122 14.91 -26.64 16.30
N GLY A 123 13.67 -26.20 16.03
CA GLY A 123 12.44 -26.94 16.34
C GLY A 123 12.35 -28.30 15.63
N LEU A 124 12.73 -28.38 14.35
CA LEU A 124 12.79 -29.64 13.61
C LEU A 124 13.81 -30.61 14.23
N ALA A 125 14.96 -30.12 14.70
CA ALA A 125 15.94 -30.93 15.38
C ALA A 125 15.41 -31.46 16.73
N LEU A 126 14.67 -30.63 17.48
CA LEU A 126 13.99 -31.05 18.69
C LEU A 126 12.93 -32.11 18.41
N GLU A 127 12.09 -31.93 17.39
CA GLU A 127 11.09 -32.92 16.97
C GLU A 127 11.74 -34.25 16.57
N GLN A 128 12.85 -34.21 15.84
CA GLN A 128 13.59 -35.42 15.48
C GLN A 128 14.05 -36.19 16.73
N LYS A 129 14.62 -35.48 17.70
CA LYS A 129 15.12 -36.09 18.95
C LYS A 129 14.00 -36.59 19.86
N HIS A 130 12.93 -35.81 19.99
CA HIS A 130 11.92 -35.96 21.04
C HIS A 130 10.60 -36.59 20.58
N ILE A 131 10.37 -36.71 19.27
CA ILE A 131 9.20 -37.38 18.70
C ILE A 131 9.63 -38.61 17.92
N HIS A 132 10.67 -38.50 17.07
CA HIS A 132 11.03 -39.59 16.15
C HIS A 132 11.99 -40.63 16.74
N GLN A 133 12.86 -40.26 17.68
CA GLN A 133 13.96 -41.11 18.18
C GLN A 133 13.84 -41.53 19.66
N SER A 134 12.78 -41.14 20.37
CA SER A 134 12.68 -41.27 21.83
C SER A 134 11.83 -42.47 22.28
N ASP A 135 12.28 -43.15 23.33
CA ASP A 135 11.46 -44.06 24.14
C ASP A 135 10.62 -43.26 25.16
N PHE A 136 9.48 -43.80 25.60
CA PHE A 136 8.44 -43.09 26.36
C PHE A 136 8.93 -42.30 27.59
N SER A 137 9.93 -42.79 28.30
CA SER A 137 10.51 -42.09 29.46
C SER A 137 11.15 -40.74 29.10
N ASN A 138 11.50 -40.51 27.83
CA ASN A 138 11.96 -39.22 27.31
C ASN A 138 10.82 -38.31 26.84
N ALA A 139 9.61 -38.84 26.64
CA ALA A 139 8.45 -38.08 26.16
C ALA A 139 7.89 -37.11 27.22
N ALA A 140 7.92 -37.49 28.50
CA ALA A 140 7.53 -36.60 29.61
C ALA A 140 8.44 -35.36 29.73
N ASN A 141 9.73 -35.51 29.42
CA ASN A 141 10.69 -34.40 29.40
C ASN A 141 10.69 -33.62 28.06
N ALA A 142 10.06 -34.16 27.01
CA ALA A 142 10.01 -33.55 25.68
C ALA A 142 9.00 -32.40 25.59
N ARG A 143 7.83 -32.55 26.24
CA ARG A 143 6.73 -31.58 26.16
C ARG A 143 7.15 -30.15 26.54
N PRO A 144 7.76 -29.88 27.72
CA PRO A 144 8.13 -28.51 28.08
C PRO A 144 9.15 -27.89 27.13
N ILE A 145 10.07 -28.70 26.57
CA ILE A 145 11.08 -28.25 25.60
C ILE A 145 10.43 -27.86 24.27
N LEU A 146 9.51 -28.70 23.78
CA LEU A 146 8.77 -28.45 22.54
C LEU A 146 7.82 -27.25 22.71
N ASP A 147 7.17 -27.12 23.87
CA ASP A 147 6.31 -25.97 24.19
C ASP A 147 7.07 -24.65 24.15
N GLU A 148 8.25 -24.59 24.76
CA GLU A 148 9.11 -23.40 24.71
C GLU A 148 9.49 -23.06 23.27
N ALA A 149 9.84 -24.07 22.46
CA ALA A 149 10.15 -23.88 21.05
C ALA A 149 8.93 -23.35 20.26
N PHE A 150 7.74 -23.94 20.45
CA PHE A 150 6.50 -23.47 19.80
C PHE A 150 6.16 -22.04 20.20
N TYR A 151 6.24 -21.72 21.49
CA TYR A 151 6.00 -20.37 21.98
C TYR A 151 6.98 -19.37 21.36
N GLY A 152 8.28 -19.70 21.31
CA GLY A 152 9.29 -18.84 20.69
C GLY A 152 9.03 -18.58 19.20
N MET A 153 8.57 -19.60 18.46
CA MET A 153 8.21 -19.48 17.05
C MET A 153 6.95 -18.61 16.86
N LEU A 154 5.89 -18.90 17.61
CA LEU A 154 4.62 -18.14 17.57
C LEU A 154 4.83 -16.67 17.97
N ASN A 155 5.65 -16.39 18.98
CA ASN A 155 5.97 -15.03 19.38
C ASN A 155 6.72 -14.27 18.28
N THR A 156 7.61 -14.94 17.55
CA THR A 156 8.30 -14.32 16.41
C THR A 156 7.32 -14.00 15.27
N LEU A 157 6.36 -14.89 14.99
CA LEU A 157 5.28 -14.63 14.02
C LEU A 157 4.38 -13.48 14.46
N ASN A 158 4.05 -13.37 15.74
CA ASN A 158 3.28 -12.24 16.28
C ASN A 158 4.03 -10.91 16.07
N HIS A 159 5.36 -10.88 16.25
CA HIS A 159 6.14 -9.68 15.93
C HIS A 159 6.10 -9.35 14.43
N LEU A 160 6.19 -10.35 13.55
CA LEU A 160 6.06 -10.15 12.10
C LEU A 160 4.67 -9.62 11.71
N SER A 161 3.59 -10.16 12.32
CA SER A 161 2.21 -9.69 12.09
C SER A 161 2.01 -8.25 12.54
N ASN A 162 2.56 -7.86 13.70
CA ASN A 162 2.51 -6.46 14.15
C ASN A 162 3.21 -5.49 13.18
N ILE A 163 4.27 -5.94 12.50
CA ILE A 163 4.89 -5.15 11.43
C ILE A 163 3.94 -5.03 10.24
N GLN A 164 3.26 -6.10 9.82
CA GLN A 164 2.27 -6.02 8.72
C GLN A 164 1.15 -5.02 9.03
N ILE A 165 0.62 -5.01 10.25
CA ILE A 165 -0.39 -4.04 10.68
C ILE A 165 0.15 -2.60 10.59
N THR A 166 1.40 -2.40 11.05
CA THR A 166 2.05 -1.08 11.05
C THR A 166 2.33 -0.59 9.62
N GLU A 167 2.87 -1.45 8.76
CA GLU A 167 3.16 -1.13 7.35
C GLU A 167 1.87 -0.94 6.55
N GLY A 168 0.86 -1.77 6.77
CA GLY A 168 -0.48 -1.59 6.19
C GLY A 168 -1.10 -0.26 6.58
N ALA A 169 -1.00 0.15 7.85
CA ALA A 169 -1.47 1.46 8.30
C ALA A 169 -0.69 2.63 7.66
N LYS A 170 0.63 2.48 7.44
CA LYS A 170 1.45 3.48 6.72
C LYS A 170 1.00 3.62 5.27
N LEU A 171 0.78 2.51 4.56
CA LEU A 171 0.30 2.51 3.18
C LEU A 171 -1.10 3.14 3.07
N ASN A 172 -2.01 2.82 3.99
CA ASN A 172 -3.34 3.43 4.02
C ASN A 172 -3.27 4.95 4.25
N LYS A 173 -2.46 5.41 5.21
CA LYS A 173 -2.23 6.84 5.45
C LYS A 173 -1.61 7.54 4.24
N SER A 174 -0.66 6.89 3.55
CA SER A 174 -0.07 7.42 2.32
C SER A 174 -1.13 7.57 1.23
N SER A 175 -1.96 6.56 1.03
CA SER A 175 -3.07 6.58 0.07
C SER A 175 -4.05 7.72 0.36
N GLN A 176 -4.43 7.93 1.63
CA GLN A 176 -5.27 9.04 2.03
C GLN A 176 -4.64 10.41 1.74
N LYS A 177 -3.33 10.56 1.96
CA LYS A 177 -2.61 11.80 1.63
C LYS A 177 -2.59 12.07 0.12
N ILE A 178 -2.37 11.04 -0.70
CA ILE A 178 -2.42 11.16 -2.17
C ILE A 178 -3.82 11.63 -2.60
N VAL A 179 -4.88 11.04 -2.04
CA VAL A 179 -6.28 11.45 -2.35
C VAL A 179 -6.58 12.87 -1.87
N LEU A 180 -6.21 13.24 -0.64
CA LEU A 180 -6.50 14.55 -0.08
C LEU A 180 -5.70 15.67 -0.76
N GLY A 181 -4.41 15.44 -1.05
CA GLY A 181 -3.57 16.38 -1.78
C GLY A 181 -4.08 16.60 -3.20
N SER A 182 -4.35 15.50 -3.93
CA SER A 182 -4.87 15.60 -5.30
C SER A 182 -6.24 16.30 -5.36
N ALA A 183 -7.15 16.04 -4.42
CA ALA A 183 -8.46 16.70 -4.40
C ALA A 183 -8.35 18.21 -4.10
N SER A 184 -7.58 18.61 -3.09
CA SER A 184 -7.44 20.01 -2.69
C SER A 184 -6.77 20.86 -3.78
N ASP A 185 -5.67 20.37 -4.36
CA ASP A 185 -4.92 21.10 -5.37
C ASP A 185 -5.71 21.20 -6.69
N THR A 186 -6.41 20.13 -7.07
CA THR A 186 -7.25 20.13 -8.30
C THR A 186 -8.41 21.12 -8.19
N HIS A 187 -9.08 21.24 -7.04
CA HIS A 187 -10.19 22.18 -6.85
C HIS A 187 -9.74 23.64 -6.95
N PHE A 188 -8.61 23.98 -6.35
CA PHE A 188 -8.04 25.33 -6.42
C PHE A 188 -7.64 25.70 -7.85
N GLU A 189 -6.93 24.80 -8.55
CA GLU A 189 -6.51 25.02 -9.93
C GLU A 189 -7.68 25.16 -10.91
N LEU A 190 -8.71 24.33 -10.77
CA LEU A 190 -9.90 24.43 -11.60
C LEU A 190 -10.61 25.78 -11.40
N THR A 191 -10.72 26.24 -10.16
CA THR A 191 -11.32 27.54 -9.83
C THR A 191 -10.52 28.67 -10.45
N LEU A 192 -9.18 28.63 -10.35
CA LEU A 192 -8.30 29.61 -10.95
C LEU A 192 -8.42 29.64 -12.48
N LEU A 193 -8.49 28.47 -13.13
CA LEU A 193 -8.73 28.35 -14.57
C LEU A 193 -10.07 28.97 -14.98
N ILE A 194 -11.17 28.69 -14.26
CA ILE A 194 -12.49 29.29 -14.55
C ILE A 194 -12.43 30.81 -14.46
N VAL A 195 -11.81 31.36 -13.40
CA VAL A 195 -11.65 32.80 -13.21
C VAL A 195 -10.82 33.42 -14.34
N LEU A 196 -9.66 32.85 -14.66
CA LEU A 196 -8.80 33.31 -15.76
C LEU A 196 -9.51 33.26 -17.11
N GLY A 197 -10.20 32.15 -17.42
CA GLY A 197 -10.97 32.00 -18.65
C GLY A 197 -12.06 33.07 -18.77
N THR A 198 -12.74 33.39 -17.68
CA THR A 198 -13.77 34.45 -17.65
C THR A 198 -13.15 35.83 -17.89
N ILE A 199 -11.98 36.12 -17.33
CA ILE A 199 -11.25 37.38 -17.56
C ILE A 199 -10.82 37.50 -19.03
N ILE A 200 -10.28 36.42 -19.60
CA ILE A 200 -9.87 36.40 -21.01
C ILE A 200 -11.07 36.65 -21.93
N LEU A 201 -12.19 35.96 -21.70
CA LEU A 201 -13.42 36.14 -22.47
C LEU A 201 -13.92 37.59 -22.37
N THR A 202 -14.00 38.17 -21.18
CA THR A 202 -14.45 39.55 -21.00
C THR A 202 -13.52 40.57 -21.68
N LEU A 203 -12.21 40.36 -21.64
CA LEU A 203 -11.24 41.20 -22.36
C LEU A 203 -11.45 41.12 -23.88
N ILE A 204 -11.60 39.91 -24.44
CA ILE A 204 -11.80 39.72 -25.88
C ILE A 204 -13.15 40.33 -26.32
N PHE A 205 -14.24 40.06 -25.60
CA PHE A 205 -15.56 40.58 -25.96
C PHE A 205 -15.65 42.11 -25.86
N THR A 206 -15.08 42.71 -24.81
CA THR A 206 -15.07 44.18 -24.66
C THR A 206 -14.07 44.88 -25.57
N SER A 207 -13.07 44.16 -26.08
CA SER A 207 -12.15 44.66 -27.12
C SER A 207 -12.87 44.83 -28.47
N ASN A 208 -13.86 43.97 -28.76
CA ASN A 208 -14.57 43.96 -30.03
C ASN A 208 -15.86 44.81 -30.07
N SER A 209 -16.33 45.39 -28.95
CA SER A 209 -17.69 45.95 -28.85
C SER A 209 -17.87 47.46 -29.07
N THR A 210 -16.91 48.19 -29.65
CA THR A 210 -17.11 49.62 -29.96
C THR A 210 -17.07 49.88 -31.46
N MET A 211 -18.15 49.52 -32.14
CA MET A 211 -18.44 50.12 -33.45
C MET A 211 -18.61 51.64 -33.27
N PRO A 212 -17.97 52.48 -34.10
CA PRO A 212 -18.26 53.91 -34.08
C PRO A 212 -19.73 54.10 -34.46
N LYS A 213 -20.49 54.84 -33.62
CA LYS A 213 -21.80 55.33 -34.03
C LYS A 213 -21.59 56.16 -35.29
N THR A 214 -22.10 55.68 -36.42
CA THR A 214 -22.20 56.45 -37.65
C THR A 214 -22.93 57.76 -37.33
N PRO A 215 -22.38 58.94 -37.67
CA PRO A 215 -23.13 60.18 -37.51
C PRO A 215 -24.34 60.07 -38.45
N ARG A 216 -25.54 60.06 -37.85
CA ARG A 216 -26.79 60.12 -38.59
C ARG A 216 -26.88 61.53 -39.15
N ASP A 217 -26.67 61.64 -40.46
CA ASP A 217 -26.79 62.90 -41.20
C ASP A 217 -28.19 63.48 -40.94
N ALA A 218 -28.23 64.69 -40.39
CA ALA A 218 -29.46 65.42 -40.11
C ALA A 218 -29.85 66.28 -41.32
N SER A 219 -29.66 65.75 -42.52
CA SER A 219 -30.11 66.36 -43.76
C SER A 219 -30.83 65.30 -44.59
N LEU A 220 -32.15 65.21 -44.41
CA LEU A 220 -33.14 64.72 -45.38
C LEU A 220 -34.53 64.95 -44.76
N ASN A 221 -35.13 66.08 -45.16
CA ASN A 221 -36.53 66.55 -45.08
C ASN A 221 -37.41 66.11 -43.91
#